data_AF-A0A9P1HPA2-F1
#
_entry.id   AF-A0A9P1HPA2-F1
#
_cell.length_a   1.000
_cell.length_b   1.000
_cell.length_c   1.000
_cell.angle_alpha   90.00
_cell.angle_beta   90.00
_cell.angle_gamma   90.00
#
_symmetry.space_group_name_H-M   'P 1'
#
loop_
_entity.id
_entity.type
_entity.pdbx_description
1 polymer ?
#
loop_
_entity_poly.entity_id
_entity_poly.type
_entity_poly.pdbx_seq_one_letter_code
_entity_poly.pdbx_strand_id
1 'polypeptide(L)'
;MTKLLVCLCFGINVLADILETSSNSALISALNTPERLTEKLCDKDDELAKISCLSLEDLKELWNGIFPPWPASTYGSMLFRETFTLIGLEELRKTLNLPPPRLWAPYNSTEPSKEELESAPTLEAYFNLKEPEIFKRSYYSLFFYEHNFVRAMNVLDKHAPVIRAVFRCKFEMIRSLDEERLTERQKIDRMIAELSTIKDKLNSTIELMFYINCRKDELTKSVKPNSKNVIF
;
A
#
# COMPACT_ATOMS: atom_id res chain seq x y z
N MET A 1 45.45 5.67 40.55
CA MET A 1 44.13 6.35 40.50
C MET A 1 43.28 5.63 39.48
N THR A 2 42.41 4.73 39.93
CA THR A 2 41.61 3.86 39.06
C THR A 2 40.14 4.17 39.36
N LYS A 3 39.41 4.74 38.40
CA LYS A 3 37.99 5.05 38.57
C LYS A 3 37.17 3.83 38.15
N LEU A 4 36.45 3.23 39.11
CA LEU A 4 35.47 2.18 38.88
C LEU A 4 34.13 2.85 38.54
N LEU A 5 33.61 2.63 37.34
CA LEU A 5 32.26 3.06 36.94
C LEU A 5 31.28 1.92 37.27
N VAL A 6 30.48 2.13 38.32
CA VAL A 6 29.38 1.24 38.69
C VAL A 6 28.17 1.59 37.81
N CYS A 7 27.75 0.65 36.97
CA CYS A 7 26.50 0.77 36.21
C CYS A 7 25.35 0.26 37.08
N LEU A 8 24.53 1.17 37.61
CA LEU A 8 23.27 0.85 38.29
C LEU A 8 22.14 0.80 37.25
N CYS A 9 21.82 -0.40 36.78
CA CYS A 9 20.59 -0.62 36.01
C CYS A 9 19.39 -0.57 36.97
N PHE A 10 18.67 0.55 36.99
CA PHE A 10 17.33 0.61 37.59
C PHE A 10 16.33 -0.06 36.64
N GLY A 11 15.99 -1.31 36.93
CA GLY A 11 14.85 -1.98 36.31
C GLY A 11 13.55 -1.42 36.88
N ILE A 12 12.76 -0.77 36.03
CA ILE A 12 11.39 -0.36 36.38
C ILE A 12 10.49 -1.57 36.08
N ASN A 13 10.02 -2.25 37.13
CA ASN A 13 8.94 -3.23 37.01
C ASN A 13 7.63 -2.43 36.85
N VAL A 14 7.09 -2.39 35.64
CA VAL A 14 5.72 -1.90 35.42
C VAL A 14 4.77 -3.06 35.74
N LEU A 15 4.14 -2.98 36.90
CA LEU A 15 2.94 -3.74 37.25
C LEU A 15 1.79 -3.26 36.35
N ALA A 16 1.28 -4.14 35.50
CA ALA A 16 0.08 -3.89 34.72
C ALA A 16 -1.15 -4.13 35.62
N ASP A 17 -1.71 -3.05 36.15
CA ASP A 17 -3.02 -3.05 36.78
C ASP A 17 -4.07 -2.85 35.68
N ILE A 18 -4.96 -3.82 35.51
CA ILE A 18 -6.03 -3.82 34.51
C ILE A 18 -7.15 -2.93 35.06
N LEU A 19 -7.22 -1.68 34.60
CA LEU A 19 -8.40 -0.86 34.77
C LEU A 19 -9.35 -1.10 33.58
N GLU A 20 -10.39 -1.89 33.81
CA GLU A 20 -11.49 -2.11 32.88
C GLU A 20 -12.09 -0.78 32.42
N THR A 21 -11.72 -0.35 31.22
CA THR A 21 -12.38 0.76 30.53
C THR A 21 -13.31 0.17 29.48
N SER A 22 -14.60 0.17 29.81
CA SER A 22 -15.74 -0.19 28.96
C SER A 22 -15.56 0.33 27.53
N SER A 23 -15.18 -0.58 26.63
CA SER A 23 -15.03 -0.31 25.19
C SER A 23 -16.29 -0.76 24.46
N ASN A 24 -17.36 0.03 24.58
CA ASN A 24 -18.61 -0.19 23.84
C ASN A 24 -18.54 0.21 22.35
N SER A 25 -17.34 0.40 21.77
CA SER A 25 -17.17 0.72 20.34
C SER A 25 -17.01 -0.50 19.43
N ALA A 26 -16.71 -1.69 19.99
CA ALA A 26 -16.46 -2.90 19.19
C ALA A 26 -17.72 -3.70 18.83
N LEU A 27 -18.82 -3.54 19.58
CA LEU A 27 -20.00 -4.39 19.44
C LEU A 27 -21.01 -3.92 18.37
N ILE A 28 -20.91 -2.66 17.90
CA ILE A 28 -21.85 -2.13 16.89
C ILE A 28 -21.36 -2.40 15.45
N SER A 29 -20.07 -2.65 15.23
CA SER A 29 -19.54 -2.93 13.88
C SER A 29 -19.74 -4.37 13.40
N ALA A 30 -19.94 -5.33 14.32
CA ALA A 30 -20.01 -6.75 13.96
C ALA A 30 -21.41 -7.19 13.51
N LEU A 31 -22.49 -6.49 13.91
CA LEU A 31 -23.85 -7.00 13.74
C LEU A 31 -24.46 -6.77 12.35
N ASN A 32 -23.87 -5.90 11.51
CA ASN A 32 -24.45 -5.50 10.22
C ASN A 32 -23.51 -5.64 9.01
N THR A 33 -22.36 -6.29 9.14
CA THR A 33 -21.50 -6.54 7.97
C THR A 33 -22.15 -7.64 7.14
N PRO A 34 -22.67 -7.36 5.92
CA PRO A 34 -23.25 -8.40 5.09
C PRO A 34 -22.15 -9.44 4.83
N GLU A 35 -22.49 -10.72 4.98
CA GLU A 35 -21.63 -11.90 4.77
C GLU A 35 -20.86 -11.88 3.43
N ARG A 36 -21.36 -11.07 2.47
CA ARG A 36 -20.75 -10.78 1.16
C ARG A 36 -19.49 -9.91 1.21
N LEU A 37 -19.24 -9.13 2.27
CA LEU A 37 -18.05 -8.26 2.39
C LEU A 37 -16.84 -9.00 2.98
N THR A 38 -17.07 -10.10 3.68
CA THR A 38 -16.05 -10.99 4.24
C THR A 38 -15.42 -11.93 3.22
N GLU A 39 -15.87 -11.91 1.96
CA GLU A 39 -15.26 -12.72 0.90
C GLU A 39 -13.76 -12.45 0.78
N LYS A 40 -13.04 -13.51 0.39
CA LYS A 40 -11.69 -13.56 -0.21
C LYS A 40 -11.48 -12.37 -1.17
N LEU A 41 -10.26 -12.00 -1.61
CA LEU A 41 -10.04 -10.78 -2.45
C LEU A 41 -10.75 -10.88 -3.82
N CYS A 42 -12.08 -10.77 -3.84
CA CYS A 42 -12.97 -11.09 -4.95
C CYS A 42 -12.64 -12.41 -5.65
N ASP A 43 -12.36 -13.46 -4.87
CA ASP A 43 -11.90 -14.76 -5.36
C ASP A 43 -10.66 -14.71 -6.28
N LYS A 44 -9.85 -13.64 -6.17
CA LYS A 44 -8.62 -13.46 -6.95
C LYS A 44 -7.35 -13.93 -6.26
N ASP A 45 -7.44 -14.50 -5.06
CA ASP A 45 -6.26 -14.96 -4.30
C ASP A 45 -5.36 -15.92 -5.12
N ASP A 46 -5.96 -16.79 -5.95
CA ASP A 46 -5.21 -17.74 -6.78
C ASP A 46 -4.47 -17.04 -7.95
N GLU A 47 -5.01 -15.92 -8.45
CA GLU A 47 -4.34 -15.08 -9.45
C GLU A 47 -3.26 -14.22 -8.80
N LEU A 48 -3.53 -13.67 -7.60
CA LEU A 48 -2.57 -12.92 -6.81
C LEU A 48 -1.36 -13.77 -6.41
N ALA A 49 -1.57 -15.05 -6.08
CA ALA A 49 -0.51 -15.99 -5.77
C ALA A 49 0.39 -16.33 -6.99
N LYS A 50 -0.07 -16.05 -8.22
CA LYS A 50 0.67 -16.27 -9.47
C LYS A 50 1.46 -15.05 -9.93
N ILE A 51 1.38 -13.92 -9.22
CA ILE A 51 2.16 -12.73 -9.56
C ILE A 51 3.64 -13.10 -9.59
N SER A 52 4.27 -12.84 -10.74
CA SER A 52 5.64 -13.24 -11.01
C SER A 52 6.65 -12.27 -10.41
N CYS A 53 7.87 -12.79 -10.27
CA CYS A 53 9.07 -12.00 -10.00
C CYS A 53 9.29 -10.89 -11.04
N LEU A 54 9.87 -9.78 -10.62
CA LEU A 54 10.42 -8.79 -11.55
C LEU A 54 11.78 -9.25 -12.09
N SER A 55 11.97 -9.10 -13.39
CA SER A 55 13.26 -9.32 -14.04
C SER A 55 14.22 -8.15 -13.80
N LEU A 56 15.51 -8.38 -14.06
CA LEU A 56 16.51 -7.30 -14.13
C LEU A 56 16.12 -6.20 -15.13
N GLU A 57 15.43 -6.55 -16.22
CA GLU A 57 14.99 -5.56 -17.20
C GLU A 57 13.84 -4.69 -16.67
N ASP A 58 12.89 -5.29 -15.95
CA ASP A 58 11.82 -4.52 -15.29
C ASP A 58 12.38 -3.57 -14.23
N LEU A 59 13.44 -3.97 -13.50
CA LEU A 59 14.12 -3.08 -12.55
C LEU A 59 14.84 -1.92 -13.26
N LYS A 60 15.47 -2.17 -14.41
CA LYS A 60 16.06 -1.10 -15.22
C LYS A 60 14.98 -0.16 -15.76
N GLU A 61 13.86 -0.69 -16.22
CA GLU A 61 12.72 0.11 -16.68
C GLU A 61 12.20 1.02 -15.55
N LEU A 62 12.00 0.45 -14.36
CA LEU A 62 11.52 1.16 -13.18
C LEU A 62 12.43 2.35 -12.80
N TRP A 63 13.75 2.13 -12.86
CA TRP A 63 14.76 3.10 -12.40
C TRP A 63 15.51 3.81 -13.52
N ASN A 64 15.12 3.62 -14.78
CA ASN A 64 15.85 4.09 -15.96
C ASN A 64 17.36 3.74 -15.92
N GLY A 65 17.69 2.54 -15.43
CA GLY A 65 19.07 2.06 -15.30
C GLY A 65 19.96 2.80 -14.30
N ILE A 66 19.41 3.72 -13.49
CA ILE A 66 20.20 4.54 -12.54
C ILE A 66 20.79 3.69 -11.40
N PHE A 67 20.01 2.74 -10.90
CA PHE A 67 20.41 1.92 -9.75
C PHE A 67 20.95 0.56 -10.17
N PRO A 68 21.98 0.03 -9.48
CA PRO A 68 22.31 -1.37 -9.57
C PRO A 68 21.18 -2.25 -8.99
N PRO A 69 21.15 -3.56 -9.26
CA PRO A 69 20.00 -4.41 -8.91
C PRO A 69 19.64 -4.44 -7.43
N TRP A 70 20.62 -4.40 -6.51
CA TRP A 70 20.32 -4.47 -5.08
C TRP A 70 19.58 -3.23 -4.56
N PRO A 71 20.07 -1.98 -4.74
CA PRO A 71 19.30 -0.78 -4.41
C PRO A 71 17.99 -0.67 -5.18
N ALA A 72 17.99 -1.04 -6.47
CA ALA A 72 16.79 -1.01 -7.31
C ALA A 72 15.65 -1.85 -6.72
N SER A 73 15.96 -3.04 -6.16
CA SER A 73 14.95 -3.85 -5.49
C SER A 73 14.47 -3.25 -4.18
N THR A 74 15.38 -2.72 -3.35
CA THR A 74 15.03 -2.14 -2.04
C THR A 74 14.14 -0.90 -2.18
N TYR A 75 14.52 0.04 -3.04
CA TYR A 75 13.68 1.21 -3.32
C TYR A 75 12.43 0.83 -4.12
N GLY A 76 12.51 -0.23 -4.94
CA GLY A 76 11.40 -0.74 -5.74
C GLY A 76 10.26 -1.25 -4.87
N SER A 77 10.56 -2.06 -3.85
CA SER A 77 9.54 -2.56 -2.91
C SER A 77 8.88 -1.41 -2.15
N MET A 78 9.66 -0.42 -1.72
CA MET A 78 9.15 0.77 -1.04
C MET A 78 8.24 1.61 -1.95
N LEU A 79 8.60 1.78 -3.22
CA LEU A 79 7.81 2.50 -4.21
C LEU A 79 6.51 1.75 -4.54
N PHE A 80 6.56 0.43 -4.69
CA PHE A 80 5.39 -0.39 -5.02
C PHE A 80 4.36 -0.38 -3.89
N ARG A 81 4.79 -0.36 -2.62
CA ARG A 81 3.89 -0.22 -1.46
C ARG A 81 3.02 1.03 -1.55
N GLU A 82 3.62 2.15 -1.92
CA GLU A 82 2.88 3.40 -2.10
C GLU A 82 2.07 3.42 -3.40
N THR A 83 2.58 2.76 -4.44
CA THR A 83 1.90 2.67 -5.74
C THR A 83 0.62 1.85 -5.65
N PHE A 84 0.55 0.83 -4.79
CA PHE A 84 -0.71 0.10 -4.52
C PHE A 84 -1.78 1.00 -3.94
N THR A 85 -1.42 1.88 -2.99
CA THR A 85 -2.33 2.89 -2.47
C THR A 85 -2.83 3.80 -3.58
N LEU A 86 -1.95 4.26 -4.47
CA LEU A 86 -2.32 5.12 -5.60
C LEU A 86 -3.26 4.41 -6.59
N ILE A 87 -2.98 3.16 -6.94
CA ILE A 87 -3.85 2.33 -7.80
C ILE A 87 -5.22 2.16 -7.12
N GLY A 88 -5.26 1.87 -5.83
CA GLY A 88 -6.49 1.76 -5.07
C GLY A 88 -7.29 3.08 -5.09
N LEU A 89 -6.63 4.22 -4.90
CA LEU A 89 -7.27 5.54 -5.00
C LEU A 89 -7.82 5.82 -6.40
N GLU A 90 -7.09 5.46 -7.46
CA GLU A 90 -7.58 5.58 -8.83
C GLU A 90 -8.87 4.78 -9.05
N GLU A 91 -8.91 3.50 -8.63
CA GLU A 91 -10.11 2.67 -8.79
C GLU A 91 -11.27 3.14 -7.87
N LEU A 92 -10.98 3.63 -6.67
CA LEU A 92 -11.99 4.18 -5.75
C LEU A 92 -12.63 5.44 -6.35
N ARG A 93 -11.82 6.42 -6.79
CA ARG A 93 -12.34 7.64 -7.43
C ARG A 93 -13.12 7.32 -8.69
N LYS A 94 -12.66 6.39 -9.54
CA LYS A 94 -13.43 5.91 -10.70
C LYS A 94 -14.79 5.33 -10.30
N THR A 95 -14.83 4.49 -9.26
CA THR A 95 -16.07 3.88 -8.76
C THR A 95 -17.08 4.92 -8.27
N LEU A 96 -16.58 6.03 -7.71
CA LEU A 96 -17.39 7.16 -7.27
C LEU A 96 -17.73 8.17 -8.39
N ASN A 97 -17.28 7.93 -9.63
CA ASN A 97 -17.33 8.89 -10.75
C ASN A 97 -16.68 10.24 -10.42
N LEU A 98 -15.61 10.22 -9.63
CA LEU A 98 -14.81 11.39 -9.29
C LEU A 98 -13.66 11.56 -10.29
N PRO A 99 -13.12 12.79 -10.45
CA PRO A 99 -11.90 13.00 -11.22
C PRO A 99 -10.73 12.18 -10.64
N PRO A 100 -9.67 11.92 -11.41
CA PRO A 100 -8.49 11.17 -10.94
C PRO A 100 -7.86 11.78 -9.67
N PRO A 101 -7.04 11.00 -8.94
CA PRO A 101 -6.34 11.49 -7.76
C PRO A 101 -5.57 12.78 -8.04
N ARG A 102 -5.58 13.71 -7.08
CA ARG A 102 -4.89 14.99 -7.18
C ARG A 102 -3.40 14.79 -7.47
N LEU A 103 -2.80 15.75 -8.16
CA LEU A 103 -1.34 15.83 -8.35
C LEU A 103 -0.63 15.90 -6.99
N TRP A 104 0.70 15.81 -7.01
CA TRP A 104 1.51 15.97 -5.80
C TRP A 104 1.12 17.26 -5.06
N ALA A 105 1.07 17.19 -3.74
CA ALA A 105 0.73 18.31 -2.88
C ALA A 105 1.65 18.30 -1.65
N PRO A 106 1.71 19.40 -0.86
CA PRO A 106 2.26 19.33 0.48
C PRO A 106 1.51 18.25 1.27
N TYR A 107 2.25 17.44 2.02
CA TYR A 107 1.63 16.44 2.89
C TYR A 107 0.86 17.12 4.01
N ASN A 108 -0.40 16.72 4.17
CA ASN A 108 -1.29 17.15 5.23
C ASN A 108 -1.85 15.93 5.97
N SER A 109 -1.41 15.74 7.21
CA SER A 109 -1.95 14.70 8.10
C SER A 109 -3.00 15.21 9.08
N THR A 110 -3.55 16.40 8.85
CA THR A 110 -4.61 16.93 9.69
C THR A 110 -5.90 16.18 9.38
N GLU A 111 -6.42 15.49 10.39
CA GLU A 111 -7.74 14.86 10.34
C GLU A 111 -8.83 15.94 10.26
N PRO A 112 -9.81 15.81 9.36
CA PRO A 112 -10.90 16.77 9.22
C PRO A 112 -11.79 16.78 10.47
N SER A 113 -12.28 17.95 10.85
CA SER A 113 -13.21 18.11 11.98
C SER A 113 -14.58 17.51 11.64
N LYS A 114 -15.37 17.22 12.68
CA LYS A 114 -16.75 16.74 12.49
C LYS A 114 -17.60 17.79 11.75
N GLU A 115 -17.42 19.07 12.08
CA GLU A 115 -18.11 20.19 11.46
C GLU A 115 -17.73 20.34 9.97
N GLU A 116 -16.45 20.16 9.61
CA GLU A 116 -15.99 20.17 8.22
C GLU A 116 -16.62 19.03 7.41
N LEU A 117 -16.67 17.83 7.99
CA LEU A 117 -17.31 16.66 7.37
C LEU A 117 -18.82 16.84 7.21
N GLU A 118 -19.51 17.37 8.22
CA GLU A 118 -20.95 17.62 8.18
C GLU A 118 -21.30 18.70 7.14
N SER A 119 -20.52 19.78 7.10
CA SER A 119 -20.73 20.92 6.19
C SER A 119 -20.28 20.68 4.74
N ALA A 120 -19.64 19.55 4.43
CA ALA A 120 -19.20 19.23 3.07
C ALA A 120 -20.38 19.26 2.06
N PRO A 121 -20.36 20.13 1.05
CA PRO A 121 -21.52 20.39 0.18
C PRO A 121 -21.77 19.28 -0.85
N THR A 122 -20.77 18.44 -1.13
CA THR A 122 -20.85 17.36 -2.13
C THR A 122 -20.14 16.11 -1.62
N LEU A 123 -20.44 14.95 -2.22
CA LEU A 123 -19.69 13.71 -1.94
C LEU A 123 -18.22 13.84 -2.33
N GLU A 124 -17.90 14.58 -3.39
CA GLU A 124 -16.51 14.86 -3.75
C GLU A 124 -15.80 15.68 -2.68
N ALA A 125 -16.42 16.75 -2.17
CA ALA A 125 -15.85 17.56 -1.10
C ALA A 125 -15.65 16.72 0.18
N TYR A 126 -16.63 15.88 0.51
CA TYR A 126 -16.54 14.95 1.63
C TYR A 126 -15.38 13.94 1.44
N PHE A 127 -15.29 13.32 0.26
CA PHE A 127 -14.20 12.40 -0.06
C PHE A 127 -12.84 13.09 0.00
N ASN A 128 -12.72 14.30 -0.57
CA ASN A 128 -11.47 15.05 -0.61
C ASN A 128 -10.96 15.45 0.79
N LEU A 129 -11.82 15.54 1.81
CA LEU A 129 -11.43 15.75 3.21
C LEU A 129 -10.86 14.47 3.85
N LYS A 130 -11.28 13.30 3.39
CA LYS A 130 -10.92 11.99 3.98
C LYS A 130 -9.98 11.15 3.12
N GLU A 131 -9.67 11.62 1.92
CA GLU A 131 -8.86 10.90 0.95
C GLU A 131 -7.49 10.59 1.57
N PRO A 132 -7.10 9.31 1.68
CA PRO A 132 -5.81 8.94 2.24
C PRO A 132 -4.64 9.60 1.51
N GLU A 133 -3.80 10.31 2.26
CA GLU A 133 -2.58 10.89 1.72
C GLU A 133 -1.41 9.90 1.72
N ILE A 134 -0.57 9.98 0.69
CA ILE A 134 0.64 9.18 0.54
C ILE A 134 1.83 10.07 0.88
N PHE A 135 2.41 9.93 2.08
CA PHE A 135 3.52 10.78 2.55
C PHE A 135 4.68 10.88 1.55
N LYS A 136 5.03 9.76 0.90
CA LYS A 136 6.14 9.70 -0.07
C LYS A 136 5.77 10.26 -1.46
N ARG A 137 4.52 10.68 -1.65
CA ARG A 137 3.96 11.37 -2.84
C ARG A 137 3.67 12.84 -2.50
N SER A 138 4.57 13.46 -1.74
CA SER A 138 4.49 14.88 -1.37
C SER A 138 5.66 15.66 -1.96
N TYR A 139 5.51 16.98 -2.14
CA TYR A 139 6.57 17.85 -2.64
C TYR A 139 7.87 17.81 -1.82
N TYR A 140 7.78 17.39 -0.56
CA TYR A 140 8.91 17.28 0.36
C TYR A 140 9.37 15.83 0.55
N SER A 141 8.90 14.90 -0.30
CA SER A 141 9.36 13.52 -0.27
C SER A 141 10.86 13.45 -0.54
N LEU A 142 11.58 12.85 0.39
CA LEU A 142 13.02 12.58 0.24
C LEU A 142 13.29 11.26 -0.51
N PHE A 143 12.24 10.54 -0.91
CA PHE A 143 12.35 9.18 -1.43
C PHE A 143 12.16 9.09 -2.94
N PHE A 144 11.13 9.76 -3.47
CA PHE A 144 10.69 9.57 -4.86
C PHE A 144 10.30 10.90 -5.49
N TYR A 145 10.16 10.88 -6.81
CA TYR A 145 9.56 11.92 -7.62
C TYR A 145 8.28 11.41 -8.29
N GLU A 146 7.46 12.32 -8.80
CA GLU A 146 6.17 11.98 -9.43
C GLU A 146 6.31 10.96 -10.57
N HIS A 147 7.34 11.12 -11.41
CA HIS A 147 7.58 10.21 -12.53
C HIS A 147 7.91 8.77 -12.08
N ASN A 148 8.39 8.56 -10.84
CA ASN A 148 8.65 7.21 -10.34
C ASN A 148 7.35 6.43 -10.16
N PHE A 149 6.28 7.08 -9.69
CA PHE A 149 4.96 6.45 -9.52
C PHE A 149 4.35 6.07 -10.86
N VAL A 150 4.46 6.94 -11.88
CA VAL A 150 3.99 6.62 -13.23
C VAL A 150 4.64 5.36 -13.78
N ARG A 151 5.98 5.24 -13.63
CA ARG A 151 6.70 4.02 -14.06
C ARG A 151 6.30 2.79 -13.24
N ALA A 152 6.19 2.94 -11.92
CA ALA A 152 5.78 1.84 -11.05
C ALA A 152 4.39 1.32 -11.40
N MET A 153 3.43 2.20 -11.68
CA MET A 153 2.10 1.79 -12.15
C MET A 153 2.17 1.02 -13.46
N ASN A 154 2.96 1.49 -14.44
CA ASN A 154 3.12 0.77 -15.71
C ASN A 154 3.71 -0.65 -15.52
N VAL A 155 4.74 -0.79 -14.69
CA VAL A 155 5.33 -2.11 -14.39
C VAL A 155 4.30 -3.00 -13.67
N LEU A 156 3.53 -2.46 -12.74
CA LEU A 156 2.50 -3.21 -12.03
C LEU A 156 1.33 -3.61 -12.92
N ASP A 157 0.88 -2.73 -13.81
CA ASP A 157 -0.21 -3.04 -14.74
C ASP A 157 0.20 -4.13 -15.75
N LYS A 158 1.50 -4.21 -16.08
CA LYS A 158 2.09 -5.28 -16.90
C LYS A 158 2.15 -6.63 -16.18
N HIS A 159 2.59 -6.65 -14.92
CA HIS A 159 2.92 -7.90 -14.19
C HIS A 159 1.84 -8.38 -13.23
N ALA A 160 0.99 -7.48 -12.76
CA ALA A 160 -0.02 -7.74 -11.75
C ALA A 160 -1.34 -6.96 -12.02
N PRO A 161 -1.93 -7.05 -13.24
CA PRO A 161 -3.18 -6.34 -13.56
C PRO A 161 -4.35 -6.73 -12.65
N VAL A 162 -4.28 -7.93 -12.05
CA VAL A 162 -5.25 -8.42 -11.06
C VAL A 162 -5.42 -7.48 -9.85
N ILE A 163 -4.40 -6.69 -9.50
CA ILE A 163 -4.48 -5.75 -8.37
C ILE A 163 -5.59 -4.72 -8.60
N ARG A 164 -5.70 -4.14 -9.81
CA ARG A 164 -6.80 -3.24 -10.15
C ARG A 164 -8.15 -3.92 -10.07
N ALA A 165 -8.23 -5.18 -10.54
CA ALA A 165 -9.46 -5.94 -10.50
C ALA A 165 -9.97 -6.19 -9.07
N VAL A 166 -9.06 -6.45 -8.12
CA VAL A 166 -9.39 -6.64 -6.70
C VAL A 166 -9.97 -5.36 -6.10
N PHE A 167 -9.29 -4.22 -6.27
CA PHE A 167 -9.79 -2.94 -5.76
C PHE A 167 -11.14 -2.59 -6.36
N ARG A 168 -11.25 -2.65 -7.69
CA ARG A 168 -12.49 -2.35 -8.41
C ARG A 168 -13.65 -3.19 -7.91
N CYS A 169 -13.48 -4.51 -7.87
CA CYS A 169 -14.54 -5.41 -7.43
C CYS A 169 -15.00 -5.08 -6.00
N LYS A 170 -14.08 -4.89 -5.06
CA LYS A 170 -14.46 -4.57 -3.67
C LYS A 170 -15.19 -3.24 -3.57
N PHE A 171 -14.75 -2.21 -4.29
CA PHE A 171 -15.42 -0.92 -4.28
C PHE A 171 -16.79 -0.98 -4.97
N GLU A 172 -16.94 -1.69 -6.08
CA GLU A 172 -18.24 -1.89 -6.75
C GLU A 172 -19.22 -2.65 -5.86
N MET A 173 -18.77 -3.69 -5.14
CA MET A 173 -19.59 -4.41 -4.17
C MET A 173 -20.14 -3.46 -3.10
N ILE A 174 -19.28 -2.61 -2.52
CA ILE A 174 -19.70 -1.63 -1.49
C ILE A 174 -20.63 -0.58 -2.11
N ARG A 175 -20.32 -0.10 -3.32
CA ARG A 175 -21.12 0.89 -4.04
C ARG A 175 -22.54 0.39 -4.31
N SER A 176 -22.69 -0.91 -4.59
CA SER A 176 -23.95 -1.59 -4.88
C SER A 176 -24.83 -1.89 -3.66
N LEU A 177 -24.34 -1.65 -2.44
CA LEU A 177 -25.16 -1.82 -1.24
C LEU A 177 -26.28 -0.78 -1.22
N ASP A 178 -27.49 -1.20 -0.87
CA ASP A 178 -28.64 -0.30 -0.80
C ASP A 178 -28.50 0.74 0.32
N GLU A 179 -29.18 1.88 0.17
CA GLU A 179 -29.09 3.00 1.13
C GLU A 179 -29.65 2.65 2.52
N GLU A 180 -30.58 1.70 2.61
CA GLU A 180 -31.05 1.16 3.89
C GLU A 180 -29.92 0.52 4.70
N ARG A 181 -28.86 0.05 4.03
CA ARG A 181 -27.67 -0.51 4.69
C ARG A 181 -26.63 0.54 4.98
N LEU A 182 -26.31 1.40 4.01
CA LEU A 182 -25.28 2.43 4.14
C LEU A 182 -25.66 3.67 3.33
N THR A 183 -25.59 4.85 3.94
CA THR A 183 -25.61 6.13 3.21
C THR A 183 -24.39 6.25 2.29
N GLU A 184 -24.46 7.12 1.28
CA GLU A 184 -23.33 7.34 0.35
C GLU A 184 -22.02 7.75 1.07
N ARG A 185 -22.10 8.56 2.14
CA ARG A 185 -20.93 8.91 2.96
C ARG A 185 -20.39 7.70 3.74
N GLN A 186 -21.26 6.86 4.28
CA GLN A 186 -20.83 5.62 4.94
C GLN A 186 -20.23 4.60 3.96
N LYS A 187 -20.71 4.54 2.71
CA LYS A 187 -20.08 3.74 1.64
C LYS A 187 -18.67 4.24 1.35
N ILE A 188 -18.47 5.56 1.25
CA ILE A 188 -17.15 6.17 1.09
C ILE A 188 -16.21 5.77 2.23
N ASP A 189 -16.65 5.94 3.47
CA ASP A 189 -15.86 5.57 4.65
C ASP A 189 -15.47 4.10 4.64
N ARG A 190 -16.40 3.22 4.23
CA ARG A 190 -16.13 1.80 4.10
C ARG A 190 -15.13 1.50 2.99
N MET A 191 -15.24 2.14 1.83
CA MET A 191 -14.27 1.96 0.74
C MET A 191 -12.86 2.40 1.13
N ILE A 192 -12.73 3.50 1.88
CA ILE A 192 -11.43 3.97 2.40
C ILE A 192 -10.83 2.94 3.38
N ALA A 193 -11.64 2.38 4.29
CA ALA A 193 -11.18 1.34 5.21
C ALA A 193 -10.74 0.05 4.46
N GLU A 194 -11.49 -0.34 3.43
CA GLU A 194 -11.16 -1.51 2.61
C GLU A 194 -9.92 -1.28 1.74
N LEU A 195 -9.66 -0.05 1.29
CA LEU A 195 -8.41 0.32 0.62
C LEU A 195 -7.20 -0.03 1.49
N SER A 196 -7.21 0.36 2.77
CA SER A 196 -6.13 0.01 3.71
C SER A 196 -6.02 -1.51 3.89
N THR A 197 -7.16 -2.18 4.06
CA THR A 197 -7.22 -3.64 4.27
C THR A 197 -6.65 -4.43 3.09
N ILE A 198 -7.01 -4.05 1.86
CA ILE A 198 -6.50 -4.69 0.64
C ILE A 198 -5.00 -4.42 0.50
N LYS A 199 -4.56 -3.17 0.69
CA LYS A 199 -3.13 -2.81 0.66
C LYS A 199 -2.31 -3.66 1.62
N ASP A 200 -2.79 -3.84 2.85
CA ASP A 200 -2.07 -4.61 3.86
C ASP A 200 -1.96 -6.10 3.50
N LYS A 201 -3.01 -6.68 2.88
CA LYS A 201 -2.95 -8.05 2.35
C LYS A 201 -1.96 -8.16 1.19
N LEU A 202 -1.95 -7.18 0.29
CA LEU A 202 -1.08 -7.14 -0.88
C LEU A 202 0.41 -6.86 -0.56
N ASN A 203 0.73 -6.36 0.64
CA ASN A 203 2.13 -6.14 1.04
C ASN A 203 2.97 -7.41 0.92
N SER A 204 2.40 -8.58 1.22
CA SER A 204 3.08 -9.87 1.07
C SER A 204 3.44 -10.18 -0.40
N THR A 205 2.57 -9.83 -1.33
CA THR A 205 2.80 -9.94 -2.77
C THR A 205 3.97 -9.07 -3.24
N ILE A 206 4.12 -7.86 -2.69
CA ILE A 206 5.25 -6.97 -3.03
C ILE A 206 6.57 -7.62 -2.67
N GLU A 207 6.67 -8.18 -1.46
CA GLU A 207 7.90 -8.83 -1.01
C GLU A 207 8.31 -9.97 -1.95
N LEU A 208 7.34 -10.72 -2.47
CA LEU A 208 7.60 -11.78 -3.44
C LEU A 208 8.17 -11.25 -4.77
N MET A 209 7.64 -10.13 -5.29
CA MET A 209 8.11 -9.55 -6.56
C MET A 209 9.59 -9.13 -6.55
N PHE A 210 10.11 -8.74 -5.37
CA PHE A 210 11.49 -8.23 -5.21
C PHE A 210 12.44 -9.21 -4.49
N TYR A 211 11.95 -10.39 -4.08
CA TYR A 211 12.70 -11.34 -3.26
C TYR A 211 13.99 -11.83 -3.94
N ILE A 212 15.06 -12.03 -3.18
CA ILE A 212 16.39 -12.42 -3.72
C ILE A 212 16.36 -13.78 -4.45
N ASN A 213 15.51 -14.73 -4.06
CA ASN A 213 15.38 -16.00 -4.81
C ASN A 213 14.80 -15.82 -6.22
N CYS A 214 14.11 -14.72 -6.53
CA CYS A 214 13.77 -14.36 -7.91
C CYS A 214 15.01 -14.06 -8.78
N ARG A 215 16.15 -13.69 -8.16
CA ARG A 215 17.35 -13.21 -8.84
C ARG A 215 18.43 -14.29 -9.05
N LYS A 216 18.25 -15.50 -8.53
CA LYS A 216 19.26 -16.57 -8.59
C LYS A 216 19.51 -17.06 -10.02
N ASP A 217 18.49 -17.07 -10.88
CA ASP A 217 18.59 -17.58 -12.25
C ASP A 217 19.07 -16.53 -13.27
N GLU A 218 18.99 -15.24 -12.95
CA GLU A 218 19.42 -14.16 -13.85
C GLU A 218 20.88 -13.74 -13.60
N LEU A 219 21.31 -13.72 -12.33
CA LEU A 219 22.71 -13.43 -11.99
C LEU A 219 23.66 -14.53 -12.48
N THR A 220 23.23 -15.79 -12.42
CA THR A 220 24.01 -16.93 -12.94
C THR A 220 24.15 -16.91 -14.47
N LYS A 221 23.17 -16.39 -15.21
CA LYS A 221 23.25 -16.20 -16.67
C LYS A 221 24.12 -15.01 -17.08
N SER A 222 24.25 -13.99 -16.21
CA SER A 222 25.08 -12.81 -16.47
C SER A 222 26.58 -13.02 -16.24
N VAL A 223 26.96 -14.05 -15.47
CA VAL A 223 28.35 -14.49 -15.31
C VAL A 223 28.68 -15.45 -16.45
N LYS A 224 29.08 -14.94 -17.62
CA LYS A 224 29.78 -15.77 -18.61
C LYS A 224 31.08 -16.26 -17.99
N PRO A 225 31.39 -17.57 -17.98
CA PRO A 225 32.71 -18.04 -17.59
C PRO A 225 33.71 -17.47 -18.58
N ASN A 226 34.64 -16.65 -18.08
CA ASN A 226 35.75 -16.15 -18.87
C ASN A 226 36.74 -17.30 -19.09
N SER A 227 36.40 -18.23 -19.98
CA SER A 227 37.31 -19.29 -20.40
C SER A 227 38.29 -18.72 -21.42
N LYS A 228 39.41 -18.18 -20.95
CA LYS A 228 40.66 -18.23 -21.70
C LYS A 228 41.82 -18.56 -20.75
N ASN A 229 42.23 -19.81 -20.85
CA ASN A 229 43.57 -20.26 -20.49
C ASN A 229 44.62 -19.26 -20.99
N VAL A 230 45.55 -18.87 -20.12
CA VAL A 230 46.92 -18.58 -20.53
C VAL A 230 47.81 -19.38 -19.60
N ILE A 231 48.31 -20.47 -20.17
CA ILE A 231 49.49 -21.21 -19.70
C ILE A 231 50.70 -20.32 -20.01
N PHE A 232 51.54 -20.08 -19.02
CA PHE A 232 53.00 -20.00 -19.18
C PHE A 232 53.64 -20.66 -17.96
#